data_AF-X1HVJ8-F1
#
_entry.id   AF-X1HVJ8-F1
#
_cell.length_a   1.000
_cell.length_b   1.000
_cell.length_c   1.000
_cell.angle_alpha   90.00
_cell.angle_beta   90.00
_cell.angle_gamma   90.00
#
_symmetry.space_group_name_H-M   'P 1'
#
loop_
_entity.id
_entity.type
_entity.pdbx_description
1 polymer ?
#
loop_
_entity_poly.entity_id
_entity_poly.type
_entity_poly.pdbx_seq_one_letter_code
_entity_poly.pdbx_strand_id
1 'polypeptide(L)'
;KRKTFGRPIGNYQGIQFKLAEMYKDIEAARLLTYKAAWEGDQGLDSNLTSSMAKAFASDVCMNVTTEAIQVFGGYGYIRSFPVEKLFRDAKLYQIYEGTSEIQRIVISKFIMKKYQHAMPNVFEIPRVEIEVEEKTKKATLKGDKTSEELGGKYTCQICAYIYDPVIGDPDSGIAPGTPFEDIPDSWFCPICGSDKSKFAKL
;
A
#
# COMPACT_ATOMS: atom_id res chain seq x y z
N LYS A 1 -8.77 -17.49 -29.86
CA LYS A 1 -9.00 -18.94 -29.61
C LYS A 1 -10.39 -19.38 -30.03
N ARG A 2 -11.46 -18.70 -29.59
CA ARG A 2 -12.84 -18.99 -30.04
C ARG A 2 -13.02 -18.74 -31.54
N LYS A 3 -13.69 -19.66 -32.23
CA LYS A 3 -14.12 -19.55 -33.63
C LYS A 3 -15.64 -19.71 -33.69
N THR A 4 -16.29 -18.92 -34.53
CA THR A 4 -17.73 -19.00 -34.86
C THR A 4 -17.88 -18.74 -36.35
N PHE A 5 -18.95 -19.24 -36.98
CA PHE A 5 -19.22 -19.09 -38.42
C PHE A 5 -17.97 -19.19 -39.33
N GLY A 6 -17.13 -20.20 -39.10
CA GLY A 6 -15.95 -20.50 -39.90
C GLY A 6 -14.69 -19.65 -39.65
N ARG A 7 -14.71 -18.63 -38.77
CA ARG A 7 -13.53 -17.78 -38.51
C ARG A 7 -13.34 -17.42 -37.02
N PRO A 8 -12.14 -16.98 -36.61
CA PRO A 8 -11.91 -16.49 -35.25
C PRO A 8 -12.79 -15.27 -34.93
N ILE A 9 -13.26 -15.17 -33.67
CA ILE A 9 -14.16 -14.08 -33.27
C ILE A 9 -13.52 -12.68 -33.37
N GLY A 10 -12.19 -12.59 -33.28
CA GLY A 10 -11.46 -11.33 -33.44
C GLY A 10 -11.49 -10.76 -34.86
N ASN A 11 -11.99 -11.52 -35.85
CA ASN A 11 -12.10 -11.07 -37.24
C ASN A 11 -13.47 -10.42 -37.54
N TYR A 12 -14.38 -10.36 -36.58
CA TYR A 12 -15.64 -9.63 -36.73
C TYR A 12 -15.45 -8.18 -36.30
N GLN A 13 -15.83 -7.23 -37.17
CA GLN A 13 -15.72 -5.79 -36.91
C GLN A 13 -16.39 -5.39 -35.58
N GLY A 14 -17.55 -5.96 -35.25
CA GLY A 14 -18.23 -5.67 -33.99
C GLY A 14 -17.41 -6.03 -32.73
N ILE A 15 -16.56 -7.07 -32.80
CA ILE A 15 -15.63 -7.40 -31.72
C ILE A 15 -14.41 -6.49 -31.76
N GLN A 16 -13.90 -6.17 -32.95
CA GLN A 16 -12.75 -5.28 -33.11
C GLN A 16 -13.04 -3.88 -32.57
N PHE A 17 -14.23 -3.32 -32.81
CA PHE A 17 -14.64 -2.03 -32.28
C PHE A 17 -14.72 -2.04 -30.76
N LYS A 18 -15.33 -3.08 -30.17
CA LYS A 18 -15.35 -3.25 -28.70
C LYS A 18 -13.94 -3.29 -28.11
N LEU A 19 -13.04 -4.08 -28.70
CA LEU A 19 -11.66 -4.17 -28.23
C LEU A 19 -10.92 -2.82 -28.35
N ALA A 20 -11.14 -2.09 -29.45
CA ALA A 20 -10.54 -0.79 -29.68
C ALA A 20 -11.04 0.27 -28.67
N GLU A 21 -12.35 0.32 -28.40
CA GLU A 21 -12.94 1.23 -27.42
C GLU A 21 -12.43 0.93 -26.01
N MET A 22 -12.46 -0.34 -25.59
CA MET A 22 -11.93 -0.75 -24.29
C MET A 22 -10.45 -0.38 -24.12
N TYR A 23 -9.62 -0.62 -25.14
CA TYR A 23 -8.21 -0.28 -25.08
C TYR A 23 -7.98 1.24 -24.96
N LYS A 24 -8.67 2.03 -25.81
CA LYS A 24 -8.62 3.49 -25.78
C LYS A 24 -8.98 4.04 -24.40
N ASP A 25 -10.06 3.54 -23.81
CA ASP A 25 -10.55 4.01 -22.51
C ASP A 25 -9.61 3.61 -21.36
N ILE A 26 -9.00 2.42 -21.42
CA ILE A 26 -7.98 2.00 -20.46
C ILE A 26 -6.74 2.89 -20.52
N GLU A 27 -6.24 3.21 -21.72
CA GLU A 27 -5.11 4.12 -21.87
C GLU A 27 -5.42 5.52 -21.34
N ALA A 28 -6.61 6.05 -21.64
CA ALA A 28 -7.05 7.33 -21.11
C ALA A 28 -7.13 7.33 -19.57
N ALA A 29 -7.67 6.25 -18.98
CA ALA A 29 -7.76 6.11 -17.53
C ALA A 29 -6.38 6.04 -16.89
N ARG A 30 -5.46 5.26 -17.46
CA ARG A 30 -4.08 5.14 -16.97
C ARG A 30 -3.35 6.48 -16.99
N LEU A 31 -3.47 7.24 -18.08
CA LEU A 31 -2.85 8.56 -18.20
C LEU A 31 -3.40 9.54 -17.16
N LEU A 32 -4.72 9.53 -16.91
CA LEU A 32 -5.31 10.36 -15.85
C LEU A 32 -4.79 9.99 -14.46
N THR A 33 -4.69 8.69 -14.17
CA THR A 33 -4.15 8.21 -12.89
C THR A 33 -2.68 8.62 -12.70
N TYR A 34 -1.84 8.43 -13.72
CA TYR A 34 -0.43 8.84 -13.63
C TYR A 34 -0.23 10.34 -13.58
N LYS A 35 -1.09 11.12 -14.25
CA LYS A 35 -1.07 12.57 -14.11
C LYS A 35 -1.36 12.99 -12.66
N ALA A 36 -2.39 12.40 -12.04
CA ALA A 36 -2.73 12.70 -10.64
C ALA A 36 -1.60 12.32 -9.68
N ALA A 37 -0.95 11.17 -9.90
CA ALA A 37 0.22 10.75 -9.13
C ALA A 37 1.39 11.73 -9.29
N TRP A 38 1.71 12.09 -10.54
CA TRP A 38 2.79 13.04 -10.84
C TRP A 38 2.54 14.42 -10.21
N GLU A 39 1.32 14.95 -10.30
CA GLU A 39 0.97 16.22 -9.64
C GLU A 39 1.16 16.14 -8.12
N GLY A 40 0.80 15.00 -7.51
CA GLY A 40 1.06 14.74 -6.09
C GLY A 40 2.54 14.74 -5.75
N ASP A 41 3.37 14.07 -6.56
CA ASP A 41 4.83 14.02 -6.39
C ASP A 41 5.49 15.40 -6.53
N GLN A 42 4.91 16.28 -7.35
CA GLN A 42 5.38 17.67 -7.51
C GLN A 42 4.88 18.62 -6.40
N GLY A 43 4.07 18.13 -5.45
CA GLY A 43 3.43 18.95 -4.41
C GLY A 43 2.39 19.93 -4.96
N LEU A 44 1.84 19.65 -6.14
CA LEU A 44 0.70 20.37 -6.71
C LEU A 44 -0.61 19.84 -6.10
N ASP A 45 -1.70 20.58 -6.28
CA ASP A 45 -3.03 20.12 -5.86
C ASP A 45 -3.51 18.94 -6.72
N SER A 46 -3.23 17.73 -6.26
CA SER A 46 -3.64 16.50 -6.93
C SER A 46 -5.07 16.07 -6.60
N ASN A 47 -5.80 16.75 -5.71
CA ASN A 47 -7.14 16.31 -5.29
C ASN A 47 -8.12 16.32 -6.46
N LEU A 48 -8.09 17.39 -7.27
CA LEU A 48 -8.97 17.50 -8.43
C LEU A 48 -8.69 16.40 -9.45
N THR A 49 -7.44 16.25 -9.85
CA THR A 49 -7.04 15.28 -10.87
C THR A 49 -7.18 13.85 -10.38
N SER A 50 -6.96 13.60 -9.09
CA SER A 50 -7.28 12.33 -8.43
C SER A 50 -8.78 12.04 -8.48
N SER A 51 -9.65 13.00 -8.16
CA SER A 51 -11.11 12.83 -8.29
C SER A 51 -11.54 12.54 -9.73
N MET A 52 -10.98 13.25 -10.71
CA MET A 52 -11.22 12.99 -12.13
C MET A 52 -10.77 11.60 -12.54
N ALA A 53 -9.55 11.21 -12.17
CA ALA A 53 -8.98 9.91 -12.49
C ALA A 53 -9.79 8.78 -11.86
N LYS A 54 -10.15 8.88 -10.57
CA LYS A 54 -10.94 7.87 -9.86
C LYS A 54 -12.33 7.71 -10.46
N ALA A 55 -13.03 8.81 -10.73
CA ALA A 55 -14.34 8.78 -11.37
C ALA A 55 -14.27 8.08 -12.73
N PHE A 56 -13.38 8.53 -13.61
CA PHE A 56 -13.24 8.00 -14.96
C PHE A 56 -12.78 6.54 -14.98
N ALA A 57 -11.72 6.20 -14.24
CA ALA A 57 -11.18 4.85 -14.20
C ALA A 57 -12.19 3.83 -13.63
N SER A 58 -12.97 4.22 -12.62
CA SER A 58 -14.01 3.34 -12.05
C SER A 58 -15.13 3.04 -13.04
N ASP A 59 -15.59 4.05 -13.80
CA ASP A 59 -16.62 3.89 -14.83
C ASP A 59 -16.09 3.04 -16.00
N VAL A 60 -14.87 3.29 -16.44
CA VAL A 60 -14.19 2.50 -17.48
C VAL A 60 -14.02 1.04 -17.03
N CYS A 61 -13.59 0.79 -15.80
CA CYS A 61 -13.42 -0.55 -15.26
C CYS A 61 -14.72 -1.36 -15.32
N MET A 62 -15.85 -0.75 -14.93
CA MET A 62 -17.16 -1.38 -15.00
C MET A 62 -17.59 -1.66 -16.45
N ASN A 63 -17.40 -0.70 -17.36
CA ASN A 63 -17.76 -0.87 -18.77
C ASN A 63 -16.92 -1.96 -19.45
N VAL A 64 -15.59 -1.94 -19.27
CA VAL A 64 -14.65 -2.91 -19.84
C VAL A 64 -14.97 -4.33 -19.36
N THR A 65 -15.23 -4.51 -18.07
CA THR A 65 -15.55 -5.83 -17.53
C THR A 65 -16.91 -6.34 -18.00
N THR A 66 -17.90 -5.46 -18.14
CA THR A 66 -19.20 -5.79 -18.73
C THR A 66 -19.06 -6.25 -20.18
N GLU A 67 -18.30 -5.52 -20.99
CA GLU A 67 -18.02 -5.87 -22.38
C GLU A 67 -17.19 -7.14 -22.51
N ALA A 68 -16.24 -7.37 -21.59
CA ALA A 68 -15.48 -8.61 -21.54
C ALA A 68 -16.38 -9.82 -21.30
N ILE A 69 -17.38 -9.73 -20.40
CA ILE A 69 -18.40 -10.79 -20.24
C ILE A 69 -19.12 -11.03 -21.57
N GLN A 70 -19.55 -9.95 -22.24
CA GLN A 70 -20.27 -10.04 -23.50
C GLN A 70 -19.43 -10.72 -24.62
N VAL A 71 -18.14 -10.41 -24.71
CA VAL A 71 -17.22 -11.06 -25.68
C VAL A 71 -17.03 -12.55 -25.37
N PHE A 72 -17.02 -12.94 -24.09
CA PHE A 72 -16.95 -14.35 -23.69
C PHE A 72 -18.29 -15.08 -23.80
N GLY A 73 -19.41 -14.35 -23.94
CA GLY A 73 -20.76 -14.91 -24.01
C GLY A 73 -21.11 -15.69 -22.74
N GLY A 74 -21.76 -16.85 -22.86
CA GLY A 74 -22.10 -17.68 -21.71
C GLY A 74 -20.90 -18.10 -20.85
N TYR A 75 -19.72 -18.25 -21.45
CA TYR A 75 -18.49 -18.54 -20.70
C TYR A 75 -18.03 -17.37 -19.81
N GLY A 76 -18.43 -16.14 -20.12
CA GLY A 76 -18.13 -14.97 -19.32
C GLY A 76 -18.98 -14.87 -18.06
N TYR A 77 -20.06 -15.66 -17.95
CA TYR A 77 -20.97 -15.65 -16.81
C TYR A 77 -20.72 -16.81 -15.82
N ILE A 78 -19.98 -17.83 -16.24
CA ILE A 78 -19.64 -18.97 -15.38
C ILE A 78 -18.36 -18.71 -14.58
N ARG A 79 -18.28 -19.30 -13.39
CA ARG A 79 -17.13 -19.16 -12.46
C ARG A 79 -15.85 -19.86 -12.90
N SER A 80 -15.89 -20.63 -14.00
CA SER A 80 -14.71 -21.34 -14.52
C SER A 80 -13.74 -20.43 -15.26
N PHE A 81 -14.21 -19.28 -15.73
CA PHE A 81 -13.37 -18.23 -16.30
C PHE A 81 -13.13 -17.16 -15.21
N PRO A 82 -12.21 -16.20 -15.41
CA PRO A 82 -11.96 -15.15 -14.42
C PRO A 82 -12.80 -13.87 -14.64
N VAL A 83 -13.53 -13.77 -15.75
CA VAL A 83 -14.12 -12.52 -16.23
C VAL A 83 -15.30 -12.09 -15.36
N GLU A 84 -16.13 -13.03 -14.91
CA GLU A 84 -17.23 -12.80 -13.97
C GLU A 84 -16.74 -12.33 -12.60
N LYS A 85 -15.55 -12.79 -12.15
CA LYS A 85 -14.92 -12.27 -10.93
C LYS A 85 -14.53 -10.82 -11.12
N LEU A 86 -13.84 -10.49 -12.22
CA LEU A 86 -13.42 -9.12 -12.52
C LEU A 86 -14.61 -8.16 -12.59
N PHE A 87 -15.74 -8.59 -13.18
CA PHE A 87 -16.96 -7.79 -13.21
C PHE A 87 -17.55 -7.51 -11.83
N ARG A 88 -17.61 -8.52 -10.95
CA ARG A 88 -18.09 -8.32 -9.57
C ARG A 88 -17.18 -7.38 -8.80
N ASP A 89 -15.87 -7.55 -8.93
CA ASP A 89 -14.87 -6.73 -8.25
C ASP A 89 -14.88 -5.29 -8.77
N ALA A 90 -15.08 -5.09 -10.08
CA ALA A 90 -15.12 -3.77 -10.71
C ALA A 90 -16.17 -2.84 -10.10
N LYS A 91 -17.32 -3.40 -9.66
CA LYS A 91 -18.40 -2.59 -9.08
C LYS A 91 -17.98 -1.88 -7.80
N LEU A 92 -17.06 -2.48 -7.04
CA LEU A 92 -16.60 -1.90 -5.78
C LEU A 92 -15.98 -0.52 -6.02
N TYR A 93 -15.18 -0.33 -7.07
CA TYR A 93 -14.50 0.94 -7.38
C TYR A 93 -15.43 2.14 -7.54
N GLN A 94 -16.70 1.95 -7.87
CA GLN A 94 -17.67 3.04 -7.94
C GLN A 94 -18.22 3.46 -6.57
N ILE A 95 -17.96 2.69 -5.50
CA ILE A 95 -18.58 2.85 -4.17
C ILE A 95 -17.58 3.33 -3.12
N TYR A 96 -16.46 2.63 -2.94
CA TYR A 96 -15.49 2.95 -1.88
C TYR A 96 -14.55 4.12 -2.28
N GLU A 97 -13.83 4.67 -1.29
CA GLU A 97 -12.94 5.84 -1.42
C GLU A 97 -13.64 7.04 -2.11
N GLY A 98 -14.90 7.27 -1.70
CA GLY A 98 -15.80 8.28 -2.25
C GLY A 98 -16.50 7.81 -3.53
N THR A 99 -17.83 7.68 -3.50
CA THR A 99 -18.62 7.18 -4.64
C THR A 99 -18.43 8.00 -5.92
N SER A 100 -18.77 7.44 -7.08
CA SER A 100 -18.66 8.16 -8.36
C SER A 100 -19.41 9.50 -8.35
N GLU A 101 -20.54 9.62 -7.64
CA GLU A 101 -21.30 10.87 -7.47
C GLU A 101 -20.53 11.88 -6.62
N ILE A 102 -19.90 11.44 -5.53
CA ILE A 102 -19.07 12.31 -4.69
C ILE A 102 -17.90 12.87 -5.49
N GLN A 103 -17.23 12.04 -6.29
CA GLN A 103 -16.15 12.52 -7.15
C GLN A 103 -16.64 13.56 -8.16
N ARG A 104 -17.82 13.36 -8.77
CA ARG A 104 -18.45 14.34 -9.67
C ARG A 104 -18.83 15.63 -8.95
N ILE A 105 -19.23 15.59 -7.67
CA ILE A 105 -19.46 16.79 -6.86
C ILE A 105 -18.17 17.59 -6.68
N VAL A 106 -17.02 16.93 -6.41
CA VAL A 106 -15.73 17.62 -6.29
C VAL A 106 -15.37 18.33 -7.60
N ILE A 107 -15.48 17.62 -8.73
CA ILE A 107 -15.22 18.18 -10.06
C ILE A 107 -16.17 19.35 -10.36
N SER A 108 -17.45 19.20 -10.04
CA SER A 108 -18.45 20.25 -10.23
C SER A 108 -18.13 21.51 -9.40
N LYS A 109 -17.77 21.34 -8.12
CA LYS A 109 -17.33 22.45 -7.26
C LYS A 109 -16.13 23.19 -7.84
N PHE A 110 -15.18 22.47 -8.45
CA PHE A 110 -14.02 23.08 -9.11
C PHE A 110 -14.42 23.92 -10.31
N ILE A 111 -15.24 23.38 -11.21
CA ILE A 111 -15.74 24.11 -12.39
C ILE A 111 -16.55 25.35 -11.97
N MET A 112 -17.34 25.24 -10.90
CA MET A 112 -18.13 26.34 -10.35
C MET A 112 -17.32 27.35 -9.51
N LYS A 113 -15.99 27.23 -9.44
CA LYS A 113 -15.09 28.07 -8.63
C LYS A 113 -15.45 28.10 -7.13
N LYS A 114 -16.08 27.04 -6.64
CA LYS A 114 -16.42 26.83 -5.21
C LYS A 114 -15.50 25.80 -4.54
N TYR A 115 -14.46 25.39 -5.25
CA TYR A 115 -13.47 24.46 -4.74
C TYR A 115 -12.41 25.21 -3.95
N GLN A 116 -12.14 24.72 -2.75
CA GLN A 116 -11.05 25.18 -1.92
C GLN A 116 -10.11 23.99 -1.71
N HIS A 117 -8.83 24.21 -1.99
CA HIS A 117 -7.80 23.20 -1.76
C HIS A 117 -7.78 22.86 -0.27
N ALA A 118 -8.01 21.59 0.07
CA ALA A 118 -8.20 21.16 1.44
C ALA A 118 -6.89 20.99 2.22
N MET A 119 -5.79 20.76 1.50
CA MET A 119 -4.47 20.58 2.09
C MET A 119 -3.61 21.79 1.70
N PRO A 120 -2.91 22.47 2.62
CA PRO A 120 -1.88 23.42 2.21
C PRO A 120 -0.78 22.68 1.43
N ASN A 121 -0.08 23.37 0.54
CA ASN A 121 1.04 22.78 -0.19
C ASN A 121 2.00 22.14 0.83
N VAL A 122 2.38 20.87 0.62
CA VAL A 122 3.26 20.14 1.56
C VAL A 122 4.55 20.91 1.83
N PHE A 123 5.03 21.68 0.86
CA PHE A 123 6.21 22.54 1.02
C PHE A 123 5.97 23.79 1.88
N GLU A 124 4.72 24.21 2.06
CA GLU A 124 4.30 25.35 2.90
C GLU A 124 3.89 24.90 4.31
N ILE A 125 3.67 23.60 4.53
CA ILE A 125 3.41 23.07 5.87
C ILE A 125 4.65 23.33 6.74
N PRO A 126 4.49 23.85 7.97
CA PRO A 126 5.59 23.93 8.92
C PRO A 126 6.19 22.53 9.06
N ARG A 127 7.39 22.34 8.52
CA ARG A 127 8.18 21.16 8.85
C ARG A 127 8.52 21.34 10.31
N VAL A 128 7.79 20.63 11.17
CA VAL A 128 8.33 20.28 12.47
C VAL A 128 9.57 19.49 12.10
N GLU A 129 10.72 20.15 12.20
CA GLU A 129 11.95 19.41 12.44
C GLU A 129 11.59 18.56 13.65
N ILE A 130 11.33 17.29 13.38
CA ILE A 130 11.46 16.29 14.40
C ILE A 130 12.94 16.46 14.71
N GLU A 131 13.23 17.27 15.73
CA GLU A 131 14.33 16.97 16.61
C GLU A 131 14.08 15.50 16.86
N VAL A 132 14.85 14.68 16.16
CA VAL A 132 15.13 13.35 16.64
C VAL A 132 15.80 13.71 17.95
N GLU A 133 14.98 13.94 18.99
CA GLU A 133 15.39 13.67 20.34
C GLU A 133 16.02 12.32 20.13
N GLU A 134 17.34 12.32 20.20
CA GLU A 134 18.14 11.16 20.45
C GLU A 134 17.55 10.60 21.76
N LYS A 135 16.39 9.94 21.65
CA LYS A 135 15.86 8.98 22.58
C LYS A 135 16.67 7.69 22.39
N THR A 136 17.98 7.80 22.15
CA THR A 136 18.85 7.33 23.21
C THR A 136 18.41 8.03 24.49
N LYS A 137 17.38 7.47 25.14
CA LYS A 137 17.34 7.51 26.59
C LYS A 137 18.73 7.02 26.99
N LYS A 138 19.66 7.96 27.21
CA LYS A 138 20.64 7.83 28.27
C LYS A 138 19.78 7.71 29.51
N ALA A 139 19.21 6.51 29.70
CA ALA A 139 19.07 5.98 31.03
C ALA A 139 20.44 6.24 31.61
N THR A 140 20.51 7.18 32.55
CA THR A 140 21.68 7.38 33.38
C THR A 140 22.09 6.00 33.85
N LEU A 141 23.07 5.42 33.16
CA LEU A 141 23.65 4.14 33.49
C LEU A 141 24.34 4.40 34.82
N LYS A 142 23.68 3.99 35.90
CA LYS A 142 24.38 3.72 37.14
C LYS A 142 25.23 2.48 36.89
N GLY A 143 26.42 2.69 36.33
CA GLY A 143 27.40 1.64 36.10
C GLY A 143 28.27 1.95 34.89
N ASP A 144 29.53 2.32 35.15
CA ASP A 144 30.58 2.63 34.16
C ASP A 144 31.07 1.41 33.35
N LYS A 145 30.21 0.43 33.05
CA LYS A 145 30.61 -0.81 32.36
C LYS A 145 30.18 -0.83 30.91
N THR A 146 31.12 -1.14 30.03
CA THR A 146 30.89 -1.23 28.57
C THR A 146 30.23 -2.56 28.20
N SER A 147 29.54 -2.62 27.05
CA SER A 147 28.89 -3.86 26.56
C SER A 147 29.86 -5.04 26.37
N GLU A 148 31.15 -4.73 26.17
CA GLU A 148 32.22 -5.72 26.04
C GLU A 148 32.58 -6.36 27.39
N GLU A 149 32.53 -5.58 28.48
CA GLU A 149 32.75 -6.05 29.85
C GLU A 149 31.59 -6.88 30.40
N LEU A 150 30.40 -6.76 29.80
CA LEU A 150 29.17 -7.49 30.17
C LEU A 150 28.89 -8.70 29.27
N GLY A 151 29.92 -9.22 28.58
CA GLY A 151 29.82 -10.47 27.81
C GLY A 151 29.47 -10.29 26.33
N GLY A 152 29.35 -9.06 25.84
CA GLY A 152 29.10 -8.73 24.43
C GLY A 152 27.62 -8.75 24.04
N LYS A 153 27.33 -8.20 22.85
CA LYS A 153 25.96 -8.17 22.30
C LYS A 153 25.62 -9.50 21.65
N TYR A 154 24.34 -9.87 21.68
CA TYR A 154 23.85 -11.10 21.07
C TYR A 154 22.76 -10.78 20.05
N THR A 155 22.76 -11.46 18.91
CA THR A 155 21.78 -11.26 17.84
C THR A 155 20.94 -12.52 17.62
N CYS A 156 19.62 -12.33 17.60
CA CYS A 156 18.65 -13.36 17.27
C CYS A 156 18.81 -13.75 15.79
N GLN A 157 19.08 -15.03 15.53
CA GLN A 157 19.29 -15.55 14.19
C GLN A 157 18.00 -15.62 13.34
N ILE A 158 16.83 -15.37 13.93
CA ILE A 158 15.53 -15.44 13.25
C ILE A 158 15.07 -14.06 12.77
N CYS A 159 15.10 -13.06 13.65
CA CYS A 159 14.57 -11.72 13.36
C CYS A 159 15.63 -10.60 13.41
N ALA A 160 16.89 -10.94 13.67
CA ALA A 160 18.00 -10.01 13.83
C ALA A 160 17.86 -9.00 14.99
N TYR A 161 16.98 -9.30 15.97
CA TYR A 161 16.95 -8.53 17.22
C TYR A 161 18.28 -8.62 17.95
N ILE A 162 18.85 -7.47 18.32
CA ILE A 162 20.12 -7.40 19.07
C ILE A 162 19.81 -7.13 20.53
N TYR A 163 20.18 -8.08 21.39
CA TYR A 163 20.22 -7.88 22.82
C TYR A 163 21.52 -7.17 23.22
N ASP A 164 21.38 -6.02 23.87
CA ASP A 164 22.48 -5.26 24.46
C ASP A 164 22.41 -5.36 25.99
N PRO A 165 23.39 -6.01 26.66
CA PRO A 165 23.42 -6.14 28.12
C PRO A 165 23.33 -4.80 28.85
N VAL A 166 23.81 -3.72 28.25
CA VAL A 166 23.78 -2.37 28.85
C VAL A 166 22.34 -1.84 28.95
N ILE A 167 21.50 -2.19 27.99
CA ILE A 167 20.09 -1.76 27.92
C ILE A 167 19.19 -2.77 28.63
N GLY A 168 19.52 -4.07 28.55
CA GLY A 168 18.65 -5.14 29.00
C GLY A 168 17.38 -5.25 28.15
N ASP A 169 16.33 -5.82 28.73
CA ASP A 169 14.99 -5.88 28.14
C ASP A 169 13.93 -5.63 29.23
N PRO A 170 13.76 -4.37 29.68
CA PRO A 170 12.90 -4.05 30.82
C PRO A 170 11.43 -4.41 30.62
N ASP A 171 10.95 -4.36 29.37
CA ASP A 171 9.56 -4.67 29.02
C ASP A 171 9.25 -6.16 29.22
N SER A 172 10.25 -7.03 29.06
CA SER A 172 10.17 -8.47 29.34
C SER A 172 10.73 -8.85 30.72
N GLY A 173 11.03 -7.86 31.58
CA GLY A 173 11.48 -8.06 32.95
C GLY A 173 12.99 -8.30 33.14
N ILE A 174 13.83 -8.05 32.13
CA ILE A 174 15.29 -8.16 32.22
C ILE A 174 15.88 -6.77 32.49
N ALA A 175 16.50 -6.60 33.66
CA ALA A 175 17.06 -5.33 34.07
C ALA A 175 18.24 -4.89 33.16
N PRO A 176 18.45 -3.58 32.95
CA PRO A 176 19.66 -3.06 32.32
C PRO A 176 20.91 -3.48 33.10
N GLY A 177 21.96 -3.88 32.39
CA GLY A 177 23.21 -4.39 32.97
C GLY A 177 23.29 -5.91 33.14
N THR A 178 22.28 -6.67 32.71
CA THR A 178 22.25 -8.14 32.81
C THR A 178 23.04 -8.77 31.66
N PRO A 179 24.10 -9.56 31.90
CA PRO A 179 24.79 -10.32 30.87
C PRO A 179 23.84 -11.31 30.18
N PHE A 180 24.04 -11.58 28.88
CA PHE A 180 23.17 -12.50 28.14
C PHE A 180 23.15 -13.92 28.75
N GLU A 181 24.26 -14.35 29.33
CA GLU A 181 24.37 -15.66 30.00
C GLU A 181 23.44 -15.76 31.22
N ASP A 182 23.24 -14.65 31.94
CA ASP A 182 22.44 -14.59 33.18
C ASP A 182 20.93 -14.43 32.94
N ILE A 183 20.51 -14.25 31.67
CA ILE A 183 19.08 -14.19 31.32
C ILE A 183 18.42 -15.56 31.60
N PRO A 184 17.26 -15.62 32.28
CA PRO A 184 16.54 -16.88 32.49
C PRO A 184 16.18 -17.59 31.18
N ASP A 185 16.20 -18.93 31.16
CA ASP A 185 15.80 -19.73 29.99
C ASP A 185 14.32 -19.54 29.61
N SER A 186 13.50 -18.99 30.52
CA SER A 186 12.11 -18.62 30.27
C SER A 186 11.94 -17.30 29.51
N TRP A 187 13.02 -16.58 29.23
CA TRP A 187 12.98 -15.36 28.43
C TRP A 187 12.94 -15.71 26.94
N PHE A 188 12.07 -15.02 26.21
CA PHE A 188 11.89 -15.16 24.77
C PHE A 188 12.19 -13.84 24.08
N CYS A 189 12.65 -13.92 22.83
CA CYS A 189 12.88 -12.73 22.02
C CYS A 189 11.59 -11.88 21.92
N PRO A 190 11.64 -10.57 22.23
CA PRO A 190 10.44 -9.72 22.24
C PRO A 190 9.85 -9.48 20.84
N ILE A 191 10.64 -9.68 19.78
CA ILE A 191 10.18 -9.47 18.39
C ILE A 191 9.52 -10.74 17.82
N CYS A 192 10.15 -11.90 17.98
CA CYS A 192 9.73 -13.13 17.28
C CYS A 192 9.34 -14.29 18.21
N GLY A 193 9.49 -14.15 19.53
CA GLY A 193 9.17 -15.18 20.50
C GLY A 193 10.12 -16.38 20.50
N SER A 194 11.25 -16.32 19.77
CA SER A 194 12.23 -17.40 19.78
C SER A 194 12.93 -17.54 21.12
N ASP A 195 13.32 -18.76 21.45
CA ASP A 195 14.03 -19.09 22.67
C ASP A 195 15.50 -18.61 22.64
N LYS A 196 16.11 -18.56 23.82
CA LYS A 196 17.49 -18.10 24.03
C LYS A 196 18.52 -18.85 23.17
N SER A 197 18.28 -20.10 22.78
CA SER A 197 19.23 -20.88 21.96
C SER A 197 19.41 -20.34 20.53
N LYS A 198 18.47 -19.50 20.07
CA LYS A 198 18.51 -18.90 18.73
C LYS A 198 19.29 -17.60 18.64
N PHE A 199 20.01 -17.24 19.70
CA PHE A 199 20.90 -16.08 19.72
C PHE A 199 22.34 -16.50 19.50
N ALA A 200 23.05 -15.75 18.67
CA ALA A 200 24.49 -15.87 18.50
C ALA A 200 25.17 -14.59 18.98
N LYS A 201 26.37 -14.72 19.57
CA LYS A 201 27.18 -13.57 19.95
C LYS A 201 27.64 -12.81 18.70
N LEU A 202 27.53 -11.48 18.74
CA LEU A 202 28.07 -10.58 17.71
C LEU A 202 29.59 -10.47 17.80
#